data_AF-A0AA96G0W0-F1
#
_entry.id   AF-A0AA96G0W0-F1
#
_cell.length_a   1.000
_cell.length_b   1.000
_cell.length_c   1.000
_cell.angle_alpha   90.00
_cell.angle_beta   90.00
_cell.angle_gamma   90.00
#
_symmetry.space_group_name_H-M   'P 1'
#
loop_
_entity.id
_entity.type
_entity.pdbx_description
1 polymer ?
#
loop_
_entity_poly.entity_id
_entity_poly.type
_entity_poly.pdbx_seq_one_letter_code
_entity_poly.pdbx_strand_id
1 'polypeptide(L)'
;MVPANAFEEPPLRIAGKRPFFLARRRFRQIVAIPFAVLVLATTGLALTGNLPFPGLPVVELRGRVASKADLFTDPEVQRILMSHRIKVTVDVAGSRQVAEGDLDPYDFVFPSGQATADTIKYRREEAHAYARIKLPFTSPLVIATYRPYAEALVRKGVAAPQGTSSAATLYYDLDLAKFLDLARTSTTWNDLGIDPGRINNDNVVAAYTSPYCDSNSAETYVSQVAFTRHGDRALDDESAAAVGEAVKPLLEAQGRPASDRFDSFVNGEDAAPTPVVYEHQYLAYQLRHKAAKGGPDTTRVLLYPDSTFLTEPRIIALKPRADKLADLIESDPELRERATELGFHVGQDAHGQDPLRTFLEAQNLPVPATANRTRALLPPPEVLETVLQTVAGCRRILS
;
A
#
# COMPACT_ATOMS: atom_id res chain seq x y z
N MET A 1 -72.93 1.60 -81.11
CA MET A 1 -72.70 3.05 -80.97
C MET A 1 -71.86 3.27 -79.71
N VAL A 2 -70.53 3.24 -79.84
CA VAL A 2 -69.51 3.84 -78.94
C VAL A 2 -68.27 4.04 -79.85
N PRO A 3 -67.65 5.23 -79.90
CA PRO A 3 -66.63 5.55 -80.90
C PRO A 3 -65.23 5.10 -80.50
N ALA A 4 -64.41 4.84 -81.51
CA ALA A 4 -62.96 4.72 -81.43
C ALA A 4 -62.33 6.08 -81.13
N ASN A 5 -61.40 6.14 -80.19
CA ASN A 5 -60.41 7.21 -80.08
C ASN A 5 -59.04 6.57 -79.87
N ALA A 6 -58.18 6.71 -80.88
CA ALA A 6 -56.77 6.41 -80.81
C ALA A 6 -56.08 7.47 -79.93
N PHE A 7 -55.32 7.01 -78.94
CA PHE A 7 -54.33 7.83 -78.25
C PHE A 7 -52.95 7.26 -78.57
N GLU A 8 -52.17 8.06 -79.29
CA GLU A 8 -50.75 7.90 -79.57
C GLU A 8 -49.95 7.82 -78.26
N GLU A 9 -49.09 6.81 -78.12
CA GLU A 9 -48.14 6.73 -77.00
C GLU A 9 -47.02 7.78 -77.15
N PRO A 10 -46.67 8.53 -76.08
CA PRO A 10 -45.53 9.44 -76.12
C PRO A 10 -44.20 8.67 -76.10
N PRO A 11 -43.17 9.08 -76.87
CA PRO A 11 -41.89 8.37 -76.88
C PRO A 11 -41.12 8.53 -75.56
N LEU A 12 -40.53 7.41 -75.13
CA LEU A 12 -39.62 7.29 -73.98
C LEU A 12 -38.47 8.30 -74.06
N ARG A 13 -38.31 9.15 -73.03
CA ARG A 13 -37.04 9.85 -72.75
C ARG A 13 -36.38 9.21 -71.52
N ILE A 14 -35.40 8.36 -71.77
CA ILE A 14 -34.50 7.86 -70.72
C ILE A 14 -33.58 9.02 -70.32
N ALA A 15 -33.73 9.54 -69.10
CA ALA A 15 -32.74 10.41 -68.50
C ALA A 15 -31.43 9.61 -68.34
N GLY A 16 -30.35 10.08 -68.97
CA GLY A 16 -29.05 9.42 -68.94
C GLY A 16 -28.59 9.11 -67.51
N LYS A 17 -28.19 7.86 -67.27
CA LYS A 17 -27.57 7.43 -66.00
C LYS A 17 -26.39 8.35 -65.69
N ARG A 18 -26.46 9.07 -64.56
CA ARG A 18 -25.29 9.78 -64.01
C ARG A 18 -24.15 8.78 -63.82
N PRO A 19 -22.92 9.09 -64.25
CA PRO A 19 -21.82 8.13 -64.21
C PRO A 19 -21.51 7.68 -62.77
N PHE A 20 -21.42 6.37 -62.60
CA PHE A 20 -21.22 5.64 -61.34
C PHE A 20 -19.93 6.04 -60.56
N PHE A 21 -19.03 6.79 -61.20
CA PHE A 21 -17.74 7.19 -60.63
C PHE A 21 -17.84 8.29 -59.56
N LEU A 22 -18.89 9.12 -59.57
CA LEU A 22 -19.12 10.13 -58.51
C LEU A 22 -19.58 9.50 -57.17
N ALA A 23 -20.12 8.28 -57.20
CA ALA A 23 -20.56 7.56 -56.00
C ALA A 23 -19.38 7.04 -55.17
N ARG A 24 -18.25 6.65 -55.80
CA ARG A 24 -17.08 6.10 -55.09
C ARG A 24 -16.36 7.11 -54.18
N ARG A 25 -16.25 8.38 -54.59
CA ARG A 25 -15.57 9.42 -53.79
C ARG A 25 -16.40 9.83 -52.58
N ARG A 26 -17.72 9.98 -52.77
CA ARG A 26 -18.67 10.26 -51.67
C ARG A 26 -18.80 9.07 -50.72
N PHE A 27 -18.82 7.83 -51.21
CA PHE A 27 -18.84 6.63 -50.36
C PHE A 27 -17.59 6.52 -49.47
N ARG A 28 -16.39 6.77 -50.02
CA ARG A 28 -15.16 6.80 -49.23
C ARG A 28 -15.16 7.89 -48.15
N GLN A 29 -15.66 9.09 -48.45
CA GLN A 29 -15.66 10.20 -47.50
C GLN A 29 -16.78 10.10 -46.45
N ILE A 30 -17.94 9.57 -46.81
CA ILE A 30 -19.13 9.51 -45.93
C ILE A 30 -19.13 8.23 -45.07
N VAL A 31 -18.53 7.13 -45.54
CA VAL A 31 -18.59 5.84 -44.84
C VAL A 31 -17.22 5.41 -44.33
N ALA A 32 -16.19 5.42 -45.18
CA ALA A 32 -14.90 4.84 -44.80
C ALA A 32 -14.11 5.68 -43.79
N ILE A 33 -14.16 7.02 -43.87
CA ILE A 33 -13.49 7.90 -42.91
C ILE A 33 -14.11 7.82 -41.51
N PRO A 34 -15.44 8.01 -41.30
CA PRO A 34 -16.01 7.91 -39.97
C PRO A 34 -15.91 6.48 -39.40
N PHE A 35 -15.96 5.44 -40.24
CA PHE A 35 -15.71 4.07 -39.80
C PHE A 35 -14.27 3.86 -39.35
N ALA A 36 -13.27 4.38 -40.09
CA ALA A 36 -11.87 4.29 -39.67
C ALA A 36 -11.60 5.09 -38.37
N VAL A 37 -12.23 6.25 -38.20
CA VAL A 37 -12.16 7.04 -36.96
C VAL A 37 -12.84 6.29 -35.81
N LEU A 38 -13.98 5.66 -36.04
CA LEU A 38 -14.66 4.82 -35.03
C LEU A 38 -13.79 3.62 -34.64
N VAL A 39 -13.18 2.94 -35.61
CA VAL A 39 -12.26 1.82 -35.35
C VAL A 39 -11.04 2.30 -34.58
N LEU A 40 -10.40 3.40 -34.98
CA LEU A 40 -9.25 3.96 -34.25
C LEU A 40 -9.63 4.44 -32.84
N ALA A 41 -10.79 5.06 -32.67
CA ALA A 41 -11.29 5.51 -31.37
C ALA A 41 -11.63 4.31 -30.46
N THR A 42 -12.30 3.29 -30.99
CA THR A 42 -12.60 2.06 -30.23
C THR A 42 -11.34 1.27 -29.91
N THR A 43 -10.38 1.14 -30.82
CA THR A 43 -9.08 0.52 -30.53
C THR A 43 -8.29 1.33 -29.50
N GLY A 44 -8.32 2.67 -29.58
CA GLY A 44 -7.75 3.56 -28.56
C GLY A 44 -8.40 3.35 -27.20
N LEU A 45 -9.73 3.32 -27.13
CA LEU A 45 -10.47 3.03 -25.90
C LEU A 45 -10.22 1.61 -25.38
N ALA A 46 -9.97 0.62 -26.26
CA ALA A 46 -9.66 -0.77 -25.88
C ALA A 46 -8.32 -0.83 -25.15
N LEU A 47 -7.31 -0.19 -25.74
CA LEU A 47 -5.96 -0.14 -25.20
C LEU A 47 -5.88 0.67 -23.90
N THR A 48 -6.78 1.64 -23.70
CA THR A 48 -6.90 2.38 -22.43
C THR A 48 -7.89 1.77 -21.43
N GLY A 49 -8.48 0.60 -21.71
CA GLY A 49 -9.42 -0.07 -20.80
C GLY A 49 -10.80 0.61 -20.63
N ASN A 50 -11.15 1.54 -21.53
CA ASN A 50 -12.38 2.37 -21.46
C ASN A 50 -13.53 1.87 -22.34
N LEU A 51 -13.41 0.68 -22.93
CA LEU A 51 -14.43 0.12 -23.82
C LEU A 51 -15.57 -0.53 -23.02
N PRO A 52 -16.82 -0.04 -23.11
CA PRO A 52 -17.96 -0.73 -22.52
C PRO A 52 -18.28 -1.98 -23.36
N PHE A 53 -17.89 -3.16 -22.89
CA PHE A 53 -18.33 -4.41 -23.50
C PHE A 53 -19.85 -4.57 -23.27
N PRO A 54 -20.68 -4.66 -24.33
CA PRO A 54 -22.11 -4.88 -24.16
C PRO A 54 -22.35 -6.34 -23.74
N GLY A 55 -22.85 -6.55 -22.52
CA GLY A 55 -23.51 -7.82 -22.16
C GLY A 55 -23.47 -8.26 -20.70
N LEU A 56 -22.60 -7.73 -19.85
CA LEU A 56 -22.54 -8.12 -18.44
C LEU A 56 -22.36 -6.90 -17.52
N PRO A 57 -23.17 -6.75 -16.44
CA PRO A 57 -23.09 -5.59 -15.57
C PRO A 57 -21.74 -5.53 -14.84
N VAL A 58 -21.17 -4.33 -14.75
CA VAL A 58 -20.02 -4.04 -13.88
C VAL A 58 -20.50 -3.97 -12.45
N VAL A 59 -19.80 -4.65 -11.54
CA VAL A 59 -20.09 -4.59 -10.11
C VAL A 59 -19.35 -3.39 -9.53
N GLU A 60 -20.10 -2.35 -9.15
CA GLU A 60 -19.55 -1.21 -8.42
C GLU A 60 -19.54 -1.51 -6.92
N LEU A 61 -18.35 -1.48 -6.32
CA LEU A 61 -18.11 -1.71 -4.90
C LEU A 61 -17.58 -0.45 -4.24
N ARG A 62 -18.17 -0.08 -3.10
CA ARG A 62 -17.69 1.01 -2.26
C ARG A 62 -16.96 0.43 -1.06
N GLY A 63 -15.74 0.89 -0.83
CA GLY A 63 -14.93 0.47 0.31
C GLY A 63 -14.53 1.61 1.22
N ARG A 64 -14.21 1.30 2.47
CA ARG A 64 -13.51 2.22 3.38
C ARG A 64 -12.10 1.70 3.62
N VAL A 65 -11.09 2.51 3.32
CA VAL A 65 -9.70 2.06 3.23
C VAL A 65 -8.80 3.01 4.01
N ALA A 66 -7.77 2.48 4.67
CA ALA A 66 -6.75 3.27 5.36
C ALA A 66 -5.51 3.47 4.47
N SER A 67 -4.29 3.29 4.99
CA SER A 67 -3.00 3.55 4.30
C SER A 67 -2.74 2.75 3.02
N LYS A 68 -3.69 1.91 2.57
CA LYS A 68 -3.60 1.07 1.35
C LYS A 68 -4.51 1.61 0.24
N ALA A 69 -5.04 2.84 0.39
CA ALA A 69 -5.93 3.47 -0.59
C ALA A 69 -5.26 3.60 -1.96
N ASP A 70 -3.94 3.84 -2.00
CA ASP A 70 -3.17 3.98 -3.23
C ASP A 70 -3.19 2.71 -4.11
N LEU A 71 -3.42 1.54 -3.52
CA LEU A 71 -3.61 0.31 -4.30
C LEU A 71 -4.82 0.42 -5.23
N PHE A 72 -5.91 1.06 -4.80
CA PHE A 72 -7.14 1.19 -5.59
C PHE A 72 -7.14 2.41 -6.51
N THR A 73 -6.17 3.32 -6.37
CA THR A 73 -5.93 4.42 -7.31
C THR A 73 -4.85 4.09 -8.33
N ASP A 74 -4.12 2.98 -8.15
CA ASP A 74 -3.16 2.46 -9.12
C ASP A 74 -3.85 2.11 -10.45
N PRO A 75 -3.44 2.72 -11.59
CA PRO A 75 -4.10 2.51 -12.87
C PRO A 75 -4.09 1.05 -13.33
N GLU A 76 -3.05 0.30 -12.99
CA GLU A 76 -2.92 -1.09 -13.41
C GLU A 76 -3.83 -1.99 -12.58
N VAL A 77 -3.93 -1.76 -11.26
CA VAL A 77 -4.93 -2.43 -10.41
C VAL A 77 -6.35 -2.14 -10.91
N GLN A 78 -6.66 -0.89 -11.25
CA GLN A 78 -7.97 -0.53 -11.81
C GLN A 78 -8.24 -1.25 -13.14
N ARG A 79 -7.24 -1.32 -14.03
CA ARG A 79 -7.33 -2.05 -15.30
C ARG A 79 -7.61 -3.53 -15.07
N ILE A 80 -6.87 -4.18 -14.17
CA ILE A 80 -7.03 -5.60 -13.84
C ILE A 80 -8.42 -5.84 -13.25
N LEU A 81 -8.85 -5.07 -12.24
CA LEU A 81 -10.18 -5.19 -11.65
C LEU A 81 -11.31 -5.00 -12.67
N MET A 82 -11.16 -4.04 -13.58
CA MET A 82 -12.12 -3.81 -14.67
C MET A 82 -12.19 -4.99 -15.65
N SER A 83 -11.07 -5.68 -15.91
CA SER A 83 -11.08 -6.93 -16.69
C SER A 83 -11.93 -8.03 -16.02
N HIS A 84 -12.00 -8.01 -14.68
CA HIS A 84 -12.89 -8.86 -13.89
C HIS A 84 -14.31 -8.29 -13.68
N ARG A 85 -14.62 -7.16 -14.34
CA ARG A 85 -15.90 -6.42 -14.25
C ARG A 85 -16.19 -5.88 -12.85
N ILE A 86 -15.16 -5.47 -12.13
CA ILE A 86 -15.27 -4.84 -10.82
C ILE A 86 -14.75 -3.42 -10.92
N LYS A 87 -15.53 -2.46 -10.41
CA LYS A 87 -15.11 -1.08 -10.23
C LYS A 87 -15.16 -0.75 -8.76
N VAL A 88 -14.08 -0.22 -8.23
CA VAL A 88 -13.95 0.10 -6.81
C VAL A 88 -13.89 1.61 -6.62
N THR A 89 -14.68 2.11 -5.67
CA THR A 89 -14.58 3.47 -5.13
C THR A 89 -14.23 3.36 -3.65
N VAL A 90 -13.28 4.16 -3.18
CA VAL A 90 -12.83 4.10 -1.78
C VAL A 90 -13.00 5.43 -1.08
N ASP A 91 -13.47 5.36 0.16
CA ASP A 91 -13.39 6.47 1.11
C ASP A 91 -12.19 6.24 2.03
N VAL A 92 -11.30 7.23 2.08
CA VAL A 92 -10.07 7.15 2.89
C VAL A 92 -10.37 7.56 4.33
N ALA A 93 -9.88 6.78 5.29
CA ALA A 93 -9.99 7.07 6.71
C ALA A 93 -8.69 6.76 7.46
N GLY A 94 -8.49 7.34 8.65
CA GLY A 94 -7.41 6.92 9.55
C GLY A 94 -7.51 5.44 9.90
N SER A 95 -6.40 4.81 10.28
CA SER A 95 -6.35 3.35 10.45
C SER A 95 -7.44 2.84 11.38
N ARG A 96 -7.61 3.50 12.53
CA ARG A 96 -8.58 3.14 13.56
C ARG A 96 -10.01 3.53 13.16
N GLN A 97 -10.13 4.68 12.49
CA GLN A 97 -11.39 5.21 12.00
C GLN A 97 -12.09 4.27 10.99
N VAL A 98 -11.36 3.39 10.30
CA VAL A 98 -11.97 2.37 9.42
C VAL A 98 -12.96 1.47 10.15
N ALA A 99 -12.76 1.21 11.45
CA ALA A 99 -13.65 0.41 12.29
C ALA A 99 -14.76 1.21 12.99
N GLU A 100 -14.74 2.53 12.89
CA GLU A 100 -15.65 3.43 13.61
C GLU A 100 -16.90 3.77 12.79
N GLY A 101 -18.02 4.00 13.49
CA GLY A 101 -19.28 4.43 12.87
C GLY A 101 -20.00 3.32 12.10
N ASP A 102 -20.95 3.74 11.27
CA ASP A 102 -21.76 2.82 10.47
C ASP A 102 -20.97 2.30 9.25
N LEU A 103 -20.89 0.97 9.15
CA LEU A 103 -20.23 0.26 8.06
C LEU A 103 -21.20 -0.28 7.00
N ASP A 104 -22.51 -0.21 7.23
CA ASP A 104 -23.52 -0.75 6.32
C ASP A 104 -23.53 -0.09 4.91
N PRO A 105 -23.16 1.19 4.73
CA PRO A 105 -23.01 1.79 3.41
C PRO A 105 -21.90 1.16 2.56
N TYR A 106 -20.94 0.46 3.17
CA TYR A 106 -19.77 -0.09 2.49
C TYR A 106 -19.96 -1.57 2.13
N ASP A 107 -19.27 -2.02 1.11
CA ASP A 107 -19.25 -3.42 0.67
C ASP A 107 -18.05 -4.17 1.21
N PHE A 108 -16.96 -3.45 1.44
CA PHE A 108 -15.74 -3.97 2.04
C PHE A 108 -15.03 -2.88 2.85
N VAL A 109 -14.12 -3.30 3.70
CA VAL A 109 -13.18 -2.42 4.39
C VAL A 109 -11.78 -2.97 4.24
N PHE A 110 -10.79 -2.10 4.19
CA PHE A 110 -9.37 -2.49 4.12
C PHE A 110 -8.57 -1.72 5.18
N PRO A 111 -8.66 -2.12 6.46
CA PRO A 111 -7.82 -1.59 7.53
C PRO A 111 -6.34 -1.86 7.27
N SER A 112 -5.49 -1.02 7.88
CA SER A 112 -4.04 -1.06 7.62
C SER A 112 -3.27 -2.11 8.40
N GLY A 113 -3.89 -2.73 9.41
CA GLY A 113 -3.28 -3.79 10.20
C GLY A 113 -4.27 -4.63 10.98
N GLN A 114 -3.72 -5.61 11.68
CA GLN A 114 -4.44 -6.74 12.25
C GLN A 114 -5.41 -6.34 13.37
N ALA A 115 -5.03 -5.48 14.31
CA ALA A 115 -5.89 -5.14 15.45
C ALA A 115 -7.23 -4.53 15.01
N THR A 116 -7.21 -3.52 14.14
CA THR A 116 -8.46 -2.93 13.60
C THR A 116 -9.28 -3.96 12.82
N ALA A 117 -8.64 -4.85 12.06
CA ALA A 117 -9.33 -5.91 11.34
C ALA A 117 -10.00 -6.92 12.28
N ASP A 118 -9.32 -7.30 13.36
CA ASP A 118 -9.85 -8.18 14.41
C ASP A 118 -11.02 -7.51 15.14
N THR A 119 -10.93 -6.21 15.48
CA THR A 119 -12.05 -5.44 16.04
C THR A 119 -13.28 -5.46 15.14
N ILE A 120 -13.11 -5.23 13.83
CA ILE A 120 -14.22 -5.27 12.86
C ILE A 120 -14.82 -6.68 12.81
N LYS A 121 -13.97 -7.71 12.76
CA LYS A 121 -14.39 -9.11 12.73
C LYS A 121 -15.25 -9.44 13.96
N TYR A 122 -14.75 -9.18 15.17
CA TYR A 122 -15.46 -9.49 16.41
C TYR A 122 -16.84 -8.81 16.46
N ARG A 123 -16.91 -7.52 16.13
CA ARG A 123 -18.19 -6.79 16.08
C ARG A 123 -19.19 -7.38 15.10
N ARG A 124 -18.74 -7.81 13.93
CA ARG A 124 -19.62 -8.42 12.92
C ARG A 124 -20.09 -9.80 13.38
N GLU A 125 -19.21 -10.58 14.01
CA GLU A 125 -19.57 -11.88 14.59
C GLU A 125 -20.62 -11.73 15.71
N GLU A 126 -20.44 -10.78 16.64
CA GLU A 126 -21.41 -10.45 17.69
C GLU A 126 -22.76 -9.99 17.13
N ALA A 127 -22.74 -9.19 16.07
CA ALA A 127 -23.94 -8.74 15.38
C ALA A 127 -24.56 -9.79 14.44
N HIS A 128 -23.99 -11.01 14.37
CA HIS A 128 -24.35 -12.05 13.40
C HIS A 128 -24.38 -11.54 11.94
N ALA A 129 -23.51 -10.60 11.63
CA ALA A 129 -23.39 -9.96 10.33
C ALA A 129 -22.29 -10.60 9.47
N TYR A 130 -22.44 -10.50 8.15
CA TYR A 130 -21.49 -11.08 7.21
C TYR A 130 -20.12 -10.39 7.27
N ALA A 131 -19.06 -11.19 7.36
CA ALA A 131 -17.68 -10.73 7.22
C ALA A 131 -16.81 -11.86 6.65
N ARG A 132 -16.09 -11.61 5.56
CA ARG A 132 -15.09 -12.55 5.01
C ARG A 132 -13.75 -11.84 4.85
N ILE A 133 -12.71 -12.42 5.41
CA ILE A 133 -11.39 -11.77 5.57
C ILE A 133 -10.36 -12.48 4.71
N LYS A 134 -9.54 -11.71 4.01
CA LYS A 134 -8.37 -12.18 3.24
C LYS A 134 -7.12 -11.39 3.59
N LEU A 135 -5.96 -12.04 3.48
CA LEU A 135 -4.65 -11.45 3.75
C LEU A 135 -3.83 -11.45 2.44
N PRO A 136 -3.96 -10.40 1.61
CA PRO A 136 -3.42 -10.45 0.27
C PRO A 136 -1.90 -10.33 0.21
N PHE A 137 -1.34 -9.55 1.13
CA PHE A 137 0.09 -9.29 1.18
C PHE A 137 0.48 -8.73 2.54
N THR A 138 1.78 -8.67 2.78
CA THR A 138 2.36 -8.15 4.02
C THR A 138 3.50 -7.17 3.75
N SER A 139 3.84 -6.37 4.75
CA SER A 139 5.00 -5.48 4.71
C SER A 139 5.60 -5.37 6.10
N PRO A 140 6.90 -5.66 6.29
CA PRO A 140 7.59 -5.36 7.53
C PRO A 140 7.47 -3.88 7.89
N LEU A 141 7.35 -3.61 9.19
CA LEU A 141 7.56 -2.28 9.76
C LEU A 141 9.05 -2.09 10.02
N VAL A 142 9.62 -1.02 9.49
CA VAL A 142 11.06 -0.74 9.51
C VAL A 142 11.31 0.71 9.90
N ILE A 143 12.54 1.03 10.27
CA ILE A 143 12.98 2.41 10.47
C ILE A 143 13.83 2.82 9.28
N ALA A 144 13.36 3.78 8.49
CA ALA A 144 14.18 4.33 7.42
C ALA A 144 15.15 5.37 8.00
N THR A 145 16.32 5.52 7.36
CA THR A 145 17.30 6.54 7.75
C THR A 145 18.25 6.88 6.62
N TYR A 146 19.19 7.80 6.85
CA TYR A 146 20.30 8.04 5.93
C TYR A 146 21.54 7.28 6.36
N ARG A 147 22.36 6.88 5.39
CA ARG A 147 23.56 6.06 5.59
C ARG A 147 24.46 6.54 6.75
N PRO A 148 24.79 7.84 6.90
CA PRO A 148 25.63 8.29 8.02
C PRO A 148 25.06 7.94 9.40
N TYR A 149 23.72 7.99 9.55
CA TYR A 149 23.03 7.65 10.80
C TYR A 149 23.07 6.15 11.08
N ALA A 150 22.81 5.33 10.06
CA ALA A 150 22.97 3.87 10.18
C ALA A 150 24.41 3.49 10.57
N GLU A 151 25.41 4.12 9.94
CA GLU A 151 26.82 3.86 10.24
C GLU A 151 27.22 4.32 11.65
N ALA A 152 26.64 5.40 12.16
CA ALA A 152 26.82 5.83 13.55
C ALA A 152 26.29 4.76 14.53
N LEU A 153 25.12 4.19 14.27
CA LEU A 153 24.57 3.08 15.06
C LEU A 153 25.45 1.82 14.97
N VAL A 154 25.98 1.50 13.79
CA VAL A 154 26.91 0.37 13.60
C VAL A 154 28.18 0.54 14.44
N ARG A 155 28.80 1.72 14.42
CA ARG A 155 30.00 2.01 15.24
C ARG A 155 29.77 1.83 16.74
N LYS A 156 28.52 1.95 17.19
CA LYS A 156 28.11 1.81 18.59
C LYS A 156 27.55 0.43 18.93
N GLY A 157 27.54 -0.51 17.97
CA GLY A 157 27.04 -1.87 18.18
C GLY A 157 25.52 -1.95 18.37
N VAL A 158 24.79 -0.94 17.89
CA VAL A 158 23.31 -0.87 17.94
C VAL A 158 22.71 -1.40 16.64
N ALA A 159 23.45 -1.34 15.54
CA ALA A 159 23.05 -1.92 14.26
C ALA A 159 24.18 -2.75 13.63
N ALA A 160 23.85 -3.60 12.68
CA ALA A 160 24.81 -4.37 11.88
C ALA A 160 24.41 -4.32 10.39
N PRO A 161 25.36 -4.13 9.45
CA PRO A 161 25.03 -4.18 8.03
C PRO A 161 24.59 -5.59 7.61
N GLN A 162 23.54 -5.68 6.79
CA GLN A 162 23.12 -6.95 6.18
C GLN A 162 23.97 -7.26 4.94
N GLY A 163 24.29 -8.54 4.75
CA GLY A 163 25.04 -9.05 3.60
C GLY A 163 26.56 -8.97 3.76
N THR A 164 27.28 -9.64 2.85
CA THR A 164 28.74 -9.83 2.92
C THR A 164 29.50 -9.25 1.72
N SER A 165 28.81 -8.64 0.76
CA SER A 165 29.44 -8.16 -0.49
C SER A 165 30.12 -6.80 -0.33
N SER A 166 31.11 -6.51 -1.19
CA SER A 166 31.89 -5.26 -1.20
C SER A 166 31.10 -3.99 -1.55
N ALA A 167 29.82 -4.09 -1.91
CA ALA A 167 28.95 -2.94 -2.14
C ALA A 167 28.34 -2.46 -0.81
N ALA A 168 28.27 -1.15 -0.60
CA ALA A 168 27.66 -0.56 0.58
C ALA A 168 26.19 -0.99 0.70
N THR A 169 25.86 -1.73 1.76
CA THR A 169 24.51 -2.29 1.95
C THR A 169 23.44 -1.19 2.05
N LEU A 170 22.21 -1.51 1.64
CA LEU A 170 21.03 -0.65 1.85
C LEU A 170 20.25 -1.03 3.10
N TYR A 171 20.63 -2.12 3.77
CA TYR A 171 19.85 -2.74 4.82
C TYR A 171 20.73 -3.08 6.01
N TYR A 172 20.22 -2.82 7.21
CA TYR A 172 20.91 -3.05 8.46
C TYR A 172 19.96 -3.76 9.43
N ASP A 173 20.47 -4.70 10.20
CA ASP A 173 19.78 -5.26 11.35
C ASP A 173 19.95 -4.30 12.54
N LEU A 174 18.89 -4.08 13.30
CA LEU A 174 18.84 -3.15 14.43
C LEU A 174 18.50 -3.92 15.71
N ASP A 175 19.35 -3.76 16.72
CA ASP A 175 19.04 -4.17 18.09
C ASP A 175 18.09 -3.13 18.68
N LEU A 176 16.78 -3.43 18.68
CA LEU A 176 15.77 -2.45 19.06
C LEU A 176 15.88 -2.08 20.55
N ALA A 177 16.25 -3.03 21.41
CA ALA A 177 16.43 -2.77 22.84
C ALA A 177 17.52 -1.74 23.09
N LYS A 178 18.70 -1.90 22.47
CA LYS A 178 19.79 -0.91 22.57
C LYS A 178 19.41 0.42 21.94
N PHE A 179 18.72 0.42 20.81
CA PHE A 179 18.25 1.65 20.17
C PHE A 179 17.33 2.44 21.10
N LEU A 180 16.39 1.77 21.76
CA LEU A 180 15.50 2.39 22.73
C LEU A 180 16.24 2.86 24.00
N ASP A 181 17.36 2.25 24.38
CA ASP A 181 18.18 2.70 25.50
C ASP A 181 18.92 4.01 25.22
N LEU A 182 19.24 4.30 23.95
CA LEU A 182 19.76 5.61 23.54
C LEU A 182 18.74 6.71 23.79
N ALA A 183 17.46 6.47 23.43
CA ALA A 183 16.36 7.39 23.73
C ALA A 183 16.19 7.58 25.23
N ARG A 184 16.19 6.48 26.00
CA ARG A 184 16.04 6.49 27.47
C ARG A 184 17.11 7.31 28.20
N THR A 185 18.33 7.30 27.66
CA THR A 185 19.48 8.02 28.22
C THR A 185 19.66 9.41 27.62
N SER A 186 18.71 9.86 26.78
CA SER A 186 18.77 11.14 26.06
C SER A 186 20.05 11.29 25.23
N THR A 187 20.59 10.18 24.71
CA THR A 187 21.77 10.20 23.84
C THR A 187 21.42 10.88 22.53
N THR A 188 22.21 11.87 22.12
CA THR A 188 22.02 12.60 20.85
C THR A 188 22.76 11.94 19.69
N TRP A 189 22.41 12.30 18.45
CA TRP A 189 23.16 11.83 17.28
C TRP A 189 24.62 12.32 17.28
N ASN A 190 24.87 13.53 17.81
CA ASN A 190 26.21 14.06 18.02
C ASN A 190 27.03 13.23 19.02
N ASP A 191 26.43 12.73 20.10
CA ASP A 191 27.09 11.82 21.05
C ASP A 191 27.49 10.48 20.40
N LEU A 192 26.74 10.06 19.37
CA LEU A 192 27.10 8.90 18.55
C LEU A 192 28.23 9.18 17.56
N GLY A 193 28.66 10.43 17.41
CA GLY A 193 29.63 10.86 16.42
C GLY A 193 29.08 10.71 15.00
N ILE A 194 27.88 11.23 14.75
CA ILE A 194 27.29 11.33 13.41
C ILE A 194 28.19 12.21 12.52
N ASP A 195 28.70 11.65 11.41
CA ASP A 195 29.65 12.25 10.43
C ASP A 195 30.32 13.58 10.87
N PRO A 196 31.32 13.51 11.79
CA PRO A 196 31.85 14.69 12.46
C PRO A 196 32.37 15.75 11.49
N GLY A 197 31.85 16.98 11.62
CA GLY A 197 32.23 18.12 10.77
C GLY A 197 31.40 18.28 9.49
N ARG A 198 30.48 17.35 9.21
CA ARG A 198 29.53 17.44 8.08
C ARG A 198 28.08 17.48 8.52
N ILE A 199 27.73 16.71 9.54
CA ILE A 199 26.38 16.67 10.10
C ILE A 199 26.46 17.15 11.54
N ASN A 200 25.56 18.06 11.91
CA ASN A 200 25.34 18.48 13.29
C ASN A 200 23.89 18.18 13.66
N ASN A 201 23.66 17.30 14.63
CA ASN A 201 22.32 16.92 15.05
C ASN A 201 22.29 16.63 16.57
N ASP A 202 21.79 17.60 17.35
CA ASP A 202 21.61 17.49 18.80
C ASP A 202 20.27 16.84 19.19
N ASN A 203 19.48 16.35 18.23
CA ASN A 203 18.26 15.63 18.55
C ASN A 203 18.60 14.29 19.22
N VAL A 204 17.79 13.90 20.20
CA VAL A 204 17.85 12.59 20.83
C VAL A 204 17.62 11.50 19.78
N VAL A 205 18.37 10.41 19.89
CA VAL A 205 18.19 9.22 19.05
C VAL A 205 16.86 8.57 19.41
N ALA A 206 15.88 8.71 18.54
CA ALA A 206 14.54 8.13 18.67
C ALA A 206 13.99 7.74 17.30
N ALA A 207 12.99 6.87 17.25
CA ALA A 207 12.24 6.62 16.03
C ALA A 207 11.05 7.59 15.96
N TYR A 208 10.78 8.11 14.76
CA TYR A 208 9.75 9.11 14.55
C TYR A 208 8.53 8.49 13.86
N THR A 209 7.38 8.58 14.50
CA THR A 209 6.12 7.97 14.05
C THR A 209 5.14 9.01 13.53
N SER A 210 4.12 8.50 12.85
CA SER A 210 2.86 9.20 12.65
C SER A 210 2.04 9.31 13.95
N PRO A 211 0.94 10.08 13.98
CA PRO A 211 0.07 10.15 15.16
C PRO A 211 -0.43 8.78 15.63
N TYR A 212 -0.25 8.49 16.91
CA TYR A 212 -0.54 7.18 17.52
C TYR A 212 -2.00 6.74 17.36
N CYS A 213 -2.93 7.69 17.49
CA CYS A 213 -4.36 7.41 17.52
C CYS A 213 -5.02 7.34 16.14
N ASP A 214 -4.26 7.57 15.06
CA ASP A 214 -4.80 7.59 13.69
C ASP A 214 -3.98 6.70 12.72
N SER A 215 -2.78 6.26 13.10
CA SER A 215 -1.87 5.53 12.21
C SER A 215 -1.56 4.12 12.69
N ASN A 216 -1.73 3.14 11.79
CA ASN A 216 -1.30 1.77 12.02
C ASN A 216 0.21 1.64 12.24
N SER A 217 1.04 2.40 11.52
CA SER A 217 2.50 2.30 11.68
C SER A 217 2.92 2.73 13.09
N ALA A 218 2.24 3.75 13.62
CA ALA A 218 2.47 4.24 14.98
C ALA A 218 1.97 3.24 16.02
N GLU A 219 0.72 2.76 15.90
CA GLU A 219 0.14 1.74 16.78
C GLU A 219 0.99 0.45 16.82
N THR A 220 1.42 -0.01 15.64
CA THR A 220 2.26 -1.19 15.49
C THR A 220 3.64 -0.96 16.12
N TYR A 221 4.24 0.21 15.93
CA TYR A 221 5.52 0.55 16.56
C TYR A 221 5.41 0.60 18.08
N VAL A 222 4.35 1.19 18.63
CA VAL A 222 4.10 1.18 20.09
C VAL A 222 4.04 -0.27 20.61
N SER A 223 3.36 -1.15 19.88
CA SER A 223 3.28 -2.57 20.22
C SER A 223 4.64 -3.27 20.16
N GLN A 224 5.44 -2.98 19.14
CA GLN A 224 6.80 -3.53 18.97
C GLN A 224 7.73 -3.07 20.11
N VAL A 225 7.66 -1.79 20.49
CA VAL A 225 8.41 -1.23 21.63
C VAL A 225 7.97 -1.89 22.93
N ALA A 226 6.65 -2.02 23.15
CA ALA A 226 6.11 -2.65 24.35
C ALA A 226 6.48 -4.14 24.45
N PHE A 227 6.39 -4.89 23.36
CA PHE A 227 6.83 -6.28 23.25
C PHE A 227 8.33 -6.43 23.60
N THR A 228 9.18 -5.59 23.02
CA THR A 228 10.62 -5.59 23.26
C THR A 228 10.94 -5.27 24.72
N ARG A 229 10.27 -4.27 25.31
CA ARG A 229 10.45 -3.90 26.72
C ARG A 229 9.82 -4.89 27.70
N HIS A 230 8.90 -5.74 27.24
CA HIS A 230 8.37 -6.86 28.00
C HIS A 230 9.22 -8.14 27.88
N GLY A 231 10.44 -8.03 27.33
CA GLY A 231 11.36 -9.16 27.18
C GLY A 231 10.91 -10.15 26.13
N ASP A 232 10.46 -9.64 24.99
CA ASP A 232 10.00 -10.40 23.81
C ASP A 232 8.85 -11.37 24.10
N ARG A 233 7.93 -10.94 24.96
CA ARG A 233 6.71 -11.70 25.32
C ARG A 233 5.48 -10.90 24.99
N ALA A 234 4.46 -11.58 24.47
CA ALA A 234 3.14 -10.98 24.24
C ALA A 234 2.61 -10.35 25.54
N LEU A 235 1.92 -9.22 25.40
CA LEU A 235 1.26 -8.55 26.53
C LEU A 235 -0.09 -9.20 26.81
N ASP A 236 -0.48 -9.13 28.08
CA ASP A 236 -1.77 -9.52 28.61
C ASP A 236 -2.41 -8.32 29.33
N ASP A 237 -3.65 -8.50 29.82
CA ASP A 237 -4.40 -7.43 30.49
C ASP A 237 -3.70 -6.93 31.76
N GLU A 238 -3.00 -7.80 32.49
CA GLU A 238 -2.33 -7.46 33.75
C GLU A 238 -1.08 -6.60 33.52
N SER A 239 -0.33 -6.88 32.46
CA SER A 239 0.91 -6.17 32.12
C SER A 239 0.71 -4.90 31.30
N ALA A 240 -0.41 -4.77 30.58
CA ALA A 240 -0.66 -3.72 29.60
C ALA A 240 -0.40 -2.29 30.12
N ALA A 241 -1.02 -1.92 31.24
CA ALA A 241 -0.93 -0.56 31.77
C ALA A 241 0.49 -0.25 32.29
N ALA A 242 1.10 -1.19 33.03
CA ALA A 242 2.43 -1.01 33.59
C ALA A 242 3.49 -0.89 32.49
N VAL A 243 3.41 -1.72 31.44
CA VAL A 243 4.32 -1.64 30.29
C VAL A 243 4.06 -0.35 29.50
N GLY A 244 2.79 0.04 29.31
CA GLY A 244 2.42 1.31 28.69
C GLY A 244 3.11 2.52 29.34
N GLU A 245 3.05 2.63 30.67
CA GLU A 245 3.72 3.70 31.42
C GLU A 245 5.24 3.65 31.27
N ALA A 246 5.82 2.44 31.26
CA ALA A 246 7.26 2.27 31.11
C ALA A 246 7.77 2.68 29.72
N VAL A 247 7.00 2.47 28.65
CA VAL A 247 7.42 2.79 27.28
C VAL A 247 7.08 4.20 26.85
N LYS A 248 6.12 4.85 27.50
CA LYS A 248 5.66 6.21 27.16
C LYS A 248 6.81 7.23 27.03
N PRO A 249 7.78 7.33 27.97
CA PRO A 249 8.88 8.29 27.83
C PRO A 249 9.77 8.04 26.59
N LEU A 250 9.93 6.76 26.18
CA LEU A 250 10.71 6.40 24.99
C LEU A 250 10.05 6.88 23.70
N LEU A 251 8.72 6.91 23.71
CA LEU A 251 7.88 7.31 22.59
C LEU A 251 7.70 8.84 22.55
N GLU A 252 7.72 9.51 23.69
CA GLU A 252 7.69 10.98 23.80
C GLU A 252 9.03 11.63 23.38
N ALA A 253 10.15 10.89 23.46
CA ALA A 253 11.48 11.37 23.07
C ALA A 253 11.58 11.84 21.61
N GLN A 254 10.70 11.35 20.72
CA GLN A 254 10.63 11.82 19.33
C GLN A 254 10.02 13.24 19.19
N GLY A 255 9.41 13.77 20.26
CA GLY A 255 8.57 14.96 20.20
C GLY A 255 7.19 14.68 19.60
N ARG A 256 6.58 15.71 18.98
CA ARG A 256 5.22 15.61 18.43
C ARG A 256 5.21 14.73 17.16
N PRO A 257 4.37 13.68 17.11
CA PRO A 257 4.18 12.92 15.88
C PRO A 257 3.61 13.78 14.73
N ALA A 258 4.01 13.50 13.50
CA ALA A 258 3.58 14.20 12.30
C ALA A 258 3.13 13.21 11.21
N SER A 259 2.19 13.61 10.36
CA SER A 259 1.77 12.81 9.20
C SER A 259 2.88 12.69 8.15
N ASP A 260 2.68 11.85 7.15
CA ASP A 260 3.45 11.87 5.89
C ASP A 260 4.97 11.70 6.06
N ARG A 261 5.37 10.85 7.01
CA ARG A 261 6.77 10.60 7.38
C ARG A 261 7.61 10.05 6.23
N PHE A 262 7.03 9.17 5.40
CA PHE A 262 7.78 8.57 4.30
C PHE A 262 8.08 9.59 3.18
N ASP A 263 7.12 10.42 2.80
CA ASP A 263 7.31 11.42 1.74
C ASP A 263 8.30 12.50 2.17
N SER A 264 8.16 13.01 3.41
CA SER A 264 9.12 13.96 4.00
C SER A 264 10.55 13.41 4.01
N PHE A 265 10.71 12.12 4.32
CA PHE A 265 12.00 11.43 4.30
C PHE A 265 12.59 11.28 2.90
N VAL A 266 11.76 10.91 1.92
CA VAL A 266 12.19 10.80 0.53
C VAL A 266 12.57 12.16 -0.05
N ASN A 267 11.89 13.24 0.34
CA ASN A 267 12.18 14.59 -0.13
C ASN A 267 13.35 15.27 0.61
N GLY A 268 13.81 14.69 1.73
CA GLY A 268 14.87 15.30 2.55
C GLY A 268 14.40 16.50 3.37
N GLU A 269 13.09 16.59 3.61
CA GLU A 269 12.43 17.71 4.28
C GLU A 269 12.35 17.52 5.80
N ASP A 270 12.62 16.31 6.31
CA ASP A 270 12.47 15.99 7.73
C ASP A 270 13.75 16.27 8.55
N ALA A 271 13.60 17.02 9.64
CA ALA A 271 14.61 17.17 10.69
C ALA A 271 14.80 15.87 11.52
N ALA A 272 13.89 14.91 11.36
CA ALA A 272 13.92 13.59 11.97
C ALA A 272 14.61 12.55 11.06
N PRO A 273 15.80 12.04 11.44
CA PRO A 273 16.57 11.16 10.57
C PRO A 273 16.11 9.69 10.58
N THR A 274 15.11 9.33 11.38
CA THR A 274 14.73 7.92 11.66
C THR A 274 13.22 7.69 11.69
N PRO A 275 12.47 7.97 10.60
CA PRO A 275 11.05 7.71 10.55
C PRO A 275 10.71 6.21 10.52
N VAL A 276 9.63 5.85 11.20
CA VAL A 276 9.00 4.52 11.11
C VAL A 276 8.13 4.45 9.87
N VAL A 277 8.43 3.49 8.99
CA VAL A 277 7.80 3.36 7.68
C VAL A 277 7.50 1.90 7.36
N TYR A 278 6.71 1.66 6.32
CA TYR A 278 6.55 0.32 5.77
C TYR A 278 7.62 0.03 4.73
N GLU A 279 8.19 -1.18 4.76
CA GLU A 279 9.23 -1.58 3.81
C GLU A 279 8.81 -1.40 2.34
N HIS A 280 7.57 -1.78 1.98
CA HIS A 280 7.09 -1.66 0.61
C HIS A 280 7.18 -0.22 0.06
N GLN A 281 6.98 0.80 0.91
CA GLN A 281 7.09 2.20 0.49
C GLN A 281 8.51 2.52 0.02
N TYR A 282 9.51 2.07 0.78
CA TYR A 282 10.92 2.24 0.44
C TYR A 282 11.31 1.43 -0.80
N LEU A 283 10.85 0.19 -0.93
CA LEU A 283 11.14 -0.65 -2.10
C LEU A 283 10.51 -0.06 -3.37
N ALA A 284 9.24 0.38 -3.30
CA ALA A 284 8.57 1.07 -4.40
C ALA A 284 9.31 2.37 -4.78
N TYR A 285 9.79 3.13 -3.79
CA TYR A 285 10.65 4.29 -4.03
C TYR A 285 11.94 3.91 -4.76
N GLN A 286 12.64 2.86 -4.31
CA GLN A 286 13.90 2.43 -4.93
C GLN A 286 13.71 1.98 -6.38
N LEU A 287 12.62 1.28 -6.67
CA LEU A 287 12.25 0.87 -8.03
C LEU A 287 12.01 2.09 -8.93
N ARG A 288 11.23 3.08 -8.47
CA ARG A 288 11.01 4.35 -9.19
C ARG A 288 12.31 5.13 -9.38
N HIS A 289 13.12 5.24 -8.32
CA HIS A 289 14.40 5.94 -8.36
C HIS A 289 15.35 5.28 -9.38
N LYS A 290 15.46 3.95 -9.35
CA LYS A 290 16.26 3.20 -10.31
C LYS A 290 15.78 3.42 -11.75
N ALA A 291 14.48 3.33 -12.00
CA ALA A 291 13.93 3.59 -13.33
C ALA A 291 14.25 5.01 -13.83
N ALA A 292 14.24 6.00 -12.93
CA ALA A 292 14.50 7.39 -13.28
C ALA A 292 16.01 7.77 -13.37
N LYS A 293 16.87 7.12 -12.59
CA LYS A 293 18.29 7.51 -12.39
C LYS A 293 19.31 6.45 -12.81
N GLY A 294 18.87 5.25 -13.19
CA GLY A 294 19.73 4.14 -13.63
C GLY A 294 20.34 3.31 -12.50
N GLY A 295 20.09 3.65 -11.23
CA GLY A 295 20.65 2.93 -10.07
C GLY A 295 19.88 3.17 -8.78
N PRO A 296 20.10 2.34 -7.74
CA PRO A 296 19.48 2.54 -6.44
C PRO A 296 19.93 3.86 -5.80
N ASP A 297 19.06 4.48 -5.00
CA ASP A 297 19.49 5.51 -4.05
C ASP A 297 20.34 4.85 -2.96
N THR A 298 21.60 5.23 -2.88
CA THR A 298 22.53 4.70 -1.87
C THR A 298 22.60 5.55 -0.61
N THR A 299 21.89 6.68 -0.57
CA THR A 299 21.90 7.63 0.56
C THR A 299 20.91 7.21 1.63
N ARG A 300 19.70 6.83 1.22
CA ARG A 300 18.64 6.33 2.10
C ARG A 300 18.82 4.82 2.29
N VAL A 301 18.60 4.35 3.51
CA VAL A 301 18.78 2.95 3.92
C VAL A 301 17.69 2.55 4.91
N LEU A 302 17.52 1.25 5.14
CA LEU A 302 16.57 0.72 6.12
C LEU A 302 17.29 0.03 7.29
N LEU A 303 16.75 0.25 8.49
CA LEU A 303 17.05 -0.48 9.71
C LEU A 303 15.89 -1.45 9.98
N TYR A 304 16.20 -2.73 10.12
CA TYR A 304 15.27 -3.80 10.44
C TYR A 304 15.39 -4.19 11.91
N PRO A 305 14.40 -3.87 12.75
CA PRO A 305 14.39 -4.32 14.14
C PRO A 305 14.47 -5.84 14.25
N ASP A 306 15.26 -6.33 15.19
CA ASP A 306 15.38 -7.74 15.58
C ASP A 306 14.05 -8.35 16.06
N SER A 307 13.23 -7.58 16.76
CA SER A 307 11.82 -7.88 17.06
C SER A 307 10.90 -7.46 15.89
N THR A 308 11.10 -8.03 14.70
CA THR A 308 10.37 -7.62 13.49
C THR A 308 8.86 -7.73 13.66
N PHE A 309 8.15 -6.66 13.33
CA PHE A 309 6.70 -6.67 13.21
C PHE A 309 6.30 -6.71 11.74
N LEU A 310 5.56 -7.75 11.35
CA LEU A 310 5.01 -7.88 10.01
C LEU A 310 3.60 -7.28 9.96
N THR A 311 3.41 -6.24 9.15
CA THR A 311 2.06 -5.66 9.00
C THR A 311 1.25 -6.53 8.05
N GLU A 312 0.10 -6.95 8.54
CA GLU A 312 -0.86 -7.82 7.85
C GLU A 312 -2.13 -7.02 7.55
N PRO A 313 -2.15 -6.18 6.50
CA PRO A 313 -3.38 -5.51 6.09
C PRO A 313 -4.40 -6.57 5.65
N ARG A 314 -5.64 -6.48 6.13
CA ARG A 314 -6.68 -7.46 5.85
C ARG A 314 -7.83 -6.82 5.11
N ILE A 315 -8.15 -7.33 3.93
CA ILE A 315 -9.36 -6.93 3.21
C ILE A 315 -10.54 -7.73 3.76
N ILE A 316 -11.60 -7.03 4.16
CA ILE A 316 -12.79 -7.62 4.77
C ILE A 316 -13.99 -7.31 3.88
N ALA A 317 -14.52 -8.31 3.20
CA ALA A 317 -15.81 -8.22 2.54
C ALA A 317 -16.92 -8.16 3.61
N LEU A 318 -17.69 -7.07 3.61
CA LEU A 318 -18.83 -6.86 4.52
C LEU A 318 -20.15 -7.39 3.93
N LYS A 319 -20.15 -7.67 2.62
CA LYS A 319 -21.30 -8.20 1.88
C LYS A 319 -20.82 -9.30 0.92
N PRO A 320 -21.62 -10.35 0.66
CA PRO A 320 -21.24 -11.43 -0.26
C PRO A 320 -20.85 -10.95 -1.66
N ARG A 321 -21.39 -9.81 -2.13
CA ARG A 321 -21.03 -9.24 -3.43
C ARG A 321 -19.59 -8.75 -3.53
N ALA A 322 -18.91 -8.54 -2.40
CA ALA A 322 -17.51 -8.11 -2.33
C ALA A 322 -16.52 -9.28 -2.19
N ASP A 323 -17.00 -10.52 -2.03
CA ASP A 323 -16.14 -11.71 -1.92
C ASP A 323 -15.18 -11.83 -3.09
N LYS A 324 -15.70 -11.63 -4.30
CA LYS A 324 -14.90 -11.70 -5.52
C LYS A 324 -13.74 -10.69 -5.49
N LEU A 325 -13.96 -9.49 -4.96
CA LEU A 325 -12.89 -8.50 -4.81
C LEU A 325 -11.83 -8.99 -3.83
N ALA A 326 -12.24 -9.49 -2.66
CA ALA A 326 -11.30 -10.01 -1.66
C ALA A 326 -10.49 -11.21 -2.18
N ASP A 327 -11.14 -12.13 -2.91
CA ASP A 327 -10.49 -13.28 -3.54
C ASP A 327 -9.48 -12.82 -4.62
N LEU A 328 -9.84 -11.86 -5.48
CA LEU A 328 -8.95 -11.34 -6.52
C LEU A 328 -7.72 -10.65 -5.92
N ILE A 329 -7.92 -9.75 -4.95
CA ILE A 329 -6.82 -9.01 -4.32
C ILE A 329 -5.81 -9.95 -3.64
N GLU A 330 -6.23 -11.13 -3.17
CA GLU A 330 -5.35 -12.13 -2.57
C GLU A 330 -4.66 -13.06 -3.60
N SER A 331 -5.41 -13.51 -4.61
CA SER A 331 -5.04 -14.69 -5.39
C SER A 331 -4.89 -14.45 -6.90
N ASP A 332 -5.36 -13.32 -7.43
CA ASP A 332 -5.22 -13.04 -8.86
C ASP A 332 -3.73 -12.85 -9.24
N PRO A 333 -3.21 -13.57 -10.24
CA PRO A 333 -1.80 -13.50 -10.60
C PRO A 333 -1.33 -12.10 -11.01
N GLU A 334 -2.12 -11.35 -11.78
CA GLU A 334 -1.76 -10.00 -12.23
C GLU A 334 -1.75 -9.02 -11.04
N LEU A 335 -2.73 -9.11 -10.12
CA LEU A 335 -2.74 -8.29 -8.90
C LEU A 335 -1.59 -8.63 -7.94
N ARG A 336 -1.23 -9.91 -7.82
CA ARG A 336 -0.08 -10.34 -6.99
C ARG A 336 1.25 -9.88 -7.57
N GLU A 337 1.41 -9.96 -8.90
CA GLU A 337 2.57 -9.39 -9.58
C GLU A 337 2.63 -7.88 -9.34
N ARG A 338 1.51 -7.16 -9.53
CA ARG A 338 1.47 -5.71 -9.28
C ARG A 338 1.78 -5.35 -7.82
N ALA A 339 1.27 -6.11 -6.85
CA ALA A 339 1.62 -5.92 -5.44
C ALA A 339 3.13 -6.10 -5.19
N THR A 340 3.76 -7.07 -5.87
CA THR A 340 5.21 -7.28 -5.82
C THR A 340 5.99 -6.10 -6.41
N GLU A 341 5.53 -5.55 -7.54
CA GLU A 341 6.10 -4.33 -8.14
C GLU A 341 5.96 -3.09 -7.24
N LEU A 342 4.94 -3.09 -6.36
CA LEU A 342 4.74 -2.07 -5.33
C LEU A 342 5.52 -2.37 -4.04
N GLY A 343 6.36 -3.41 -4.02
CA GLY A 343 7.25 -3.74 -2.91
C GLY A 343 6.62 -4.58 -1.81
N PHE A 344 5.42 -5.12 -1.99
CA PHE A 344 4.77 -5.96 -0.99
C PHE A 344 5.22 -7.42 -1.05
N HIS A 345 5.16 -8.10 0.09
CA HIS A 345 5.34 -9.55 0.20
C HIS A 345 4.02 -10.26 -0.03
N VAL A 346 3.89 -11.03 -1.12
CA VAL A 346 2.65 -11.74 -1.48
C VAL A 346 2.64 -13.22 -1.05
N GLY A 347 3.58 -13.63 -0.20
CA GLY A 347 3.82 -15.04 0.14
C GLY A 347 4.50 -15.81 -0.99
N GLN A 348 4.74 -17.10 -0.77
CA GLN A 348 5.44 -17.94 -1.74
C GLN A 348 4.59 -18.20 -3.00
N ASP A 349 5.26 -18.36 -4.14
CA ASP A 349 4.62 -18.82 -5.37
C ASP A 349 4.37 -20.34 -5.38
N ALA A 350 3.81 -20.85 -6.48
CA ALA A 350 3.54 -22.28 -6.66
C ALA A 350 4.78 -23.19 -6.60
N HIS A 351 5.98 -22.60 -6.69
CA HIS A 351 7.28 -23.29 -6.64
C HIS A 351 8.01 -23.05 -5.31
N GLY A 352 7.36 -22.42 -4.33
CA GLY A 352 7.94 -22.11 -3.02
C GLY A 352 8.94 -20.97 -3.02
N GLN A 353 9.05 -20.20 -4.11
CA GLN A 353 9.93 -19.04 -4.21
C GLN A 353 9.27 -17.78 -3.64
N ASP A 354 10.08 -16.83 -3.18
CA ASP A 354 9.64 -15.49 -2.80
C ASP A 354 9.61 -14.58 -4.05
N PRO A 355 8.42 -14.16 -4.54
CA PRO A 355 8.29 -13.35 -5.73
C PRO A 355 8.99 -11.99 -5.60
N LEU A 356 8.96 -11.38 -4.41
CA LEU A 356 9.57 -10.07 -4.18
C LEU A 356 11.08 -10.14 -4.27
N ARG A 357 11.68 -11.15 -3.63
CA ARG A 357 13.11 -11.43 -3.77
C ARG A 357 13.51 -11.62 -5.23
N THR A 358 12.79 -12.48 -5.95
CA THR A 358 13.05 -12.76 -7.37
C THR A 358 12.95 -11.50 -8.23
N PHE A 359 11.92 -10.69 -7.99
CA PHE A 359 11.69 -9.43 -8.69
C PHE A 359 12.82 -8.42 -8.43
N LEU A 360 13.21 -8.20 -7.17
CA LEU A 360 14.30 -7.29 -6.82
C LEU A 360 15.64 -7.70 -7.44
N GLU A 361 15.95 -9.00 -7.47
CA GLU A 361 17.15 -9.53 -8.14
C GLU A 361 17.13 -9.27 -9.64
N ALA A 362 15.99 -9.52 -10.30
CA ALA A 362 15.82 -9.21 -11.72
C ALA A 362 15.99 -7.70 -12.01
N GLN A 363 15.58 -6.84 -11.07
CA GLN A 363 15.80 -5.40 -11.14
C GLN A 363 17.22 -4.98 -10.75
N ASN A 364 18.15 -5.90 -10.47
CA ASN A 364 19.49 -5.61 -9.96
C ASN A 364 19.43 -4.62 -8.77
N LEU A 365 18.50 -4.85 -7.85
CA LEU A 365 18.40 -4.15 -6.58
C LEU A 365 18.86 -5.08 -5.46
N PRO A 366 19.53 -4.55 -4.41
CA PRO A 366 19.81 -5.34 -3.21
C PRO A 366 18.53 -5.95 -2.65
N VAL A 367 18.62 -7.16 -2.11
CA VAL A 367 17.52 -7.84 -1.43
C VAL A 367 17.76 -7.79 0.08
N PRO A 368 16.78 -7.38 0.90
CA PRO A 368 16.92 -7.42 2.34
C PRO A 368 17.02 -8.86 2.84
N ALA A 369 17.89 -9.09 3.83
CA ALA A 369 17.96 -10.38 4.49
C ALA A 369 16.69 -10.57 5.33
N THR A 370 16.02 -11.72 5.17
CA THR A 370 14.78 -12.06 5.89
C THR A 370 14.97 -13.14 6.97
N ALA A 371 16.20 -13.61 7.20
CA ALA A 371 16.44 -14.78 8.02
C ALA A 371 16.38 -14.52 9.54
N ASN A 372 15.63 -15.39 10.24
CA ASN A 372 15.73 -15.72 11.67
C ASN A 372 15.54 -14.55 12.67
N ARG A 373 14.51 -13.73 12.48
CA ARG A 373 14.13 -12.65 13.41
C ARG A 373 12.97 -13.05 14.32
N THR A 374 12.97 -12.55 15.55
CA THR A 374 11.84 -12.70 16.47
C THR A 374 10.65 -11.94 15.90
N ARG A 375 9.55 -12.64 15.63
CA ARG A 375 8.32 -11.98 15.21
C ARG A 375 7.65 -11.36 16.43
N ALA A 376 7.58 -10.04 16.48
CA ALA A 376 6.78 -9.34 17.48
C ALA A 376 5.31 -9.73 17.31
N LEU A 377 4.67 -10.09 18.42
CA LEU A 377 3.27 -10.49 18.46
C LEU A 377 2.41 -9.29 18.84
N LEU A 378 1.38 -9.01 18.04
CA LEU A 378 0.38 -8.02 18.43
C LEU A 378 -0.40 -8.57 19.62
N PRO A 379 -0.57 -7.79 20.70
CA PRO A 379 -1.47 -8.20 21.76
C PRO A 379 -2.93 -8.18 21.25
N PRO A 380 -3.86 -8.85 21.97
CA PRO A 380 -5.29 -8.75 21.68
C PRO A 380 -5.75 -7.29 21.61
N PRO A 381 -6.79 -6.95 20.81
CA PRO A 381 -7.23 -5.57 20.62
C PRO A 381 -7.44 -4.80 21.94
N GLU A 382 -8.08 -5.38 22.95
CA GLU A 382 -8.33 -4.71 24.24
C GLU A 382 -7.05 -4.39 25.04
N VAL A 383 -6.07 -5.30 25.01
CA VAL A 383 -4.76 -5.10 25.61
C VAL A 383 -4.04 -3.96 24.89
N LEU A 384 -4.08 -3.95 23.55
CA LEU A 384 -3.50 -2.90 22.74
C LEU A 384 -4.13 -1.53 23.02
N GLU A 385 -5.46 -1.47 23.10
CA GLU A 385 -6.20 -0.26 23.45
C GLU A 385 -5.77 0.30 24.80
N THR A 386 -5.54 -0.57 25.78
CA THR A 386 -5.03 -0.16 27.09
C THR A 386 -3.64 0.48 26.98
N VAL A 387 -2.72 -0.13 26.22
CA VAL A 387 -1.38 0.44 25.98
C VAL A 387 -1.46 1.79 25.27
N LEU A 388 -2.26 1.90 24.20
CA LEU A 388 -2.41 3.14 23.43
C LEU A 388 -3.06 4.26 24.25
N GLN A 389 -4.02 3.91 25.10
CA GLN A 389 -4.64 4.85 26.03
C GLN A 389 -3.64 5.38 27.05
N THR A 390 -2.78 4.51 27.60
CA THR A 390 -1.72 4.91 28.54
C THR A 390 -0.67 5.80 27.87
N VAL A 391 -0.20 5.43 26.68
CA VAL A 391 0.87 6.13 25.96
C VAL A 391 0.41 7.49 25.43
N ALA A 392 -0.75 7.53 24.76
CA ALA A 392 -1.15 8.66 23.93
C ALA A 392 -2.57 9.18 24.22
N GLY A 393 -3.28 8.61 25.20
CA GLY A 393 -4.65 8.99 25.51
C GLY A 393 -5.63 8.69 24.37
N CYS A 394 -5.33 7.70 23.52
CA CYS A 394 -6.18 7.36 22.40
C CYS A 394 -7.57 6.94 22.89
N ARG A 395 -8.60 7.42 22.18
CA ARG A 395 -9.97 6.94 22.41
C ARG A 395 -10.03 5.49 21.98
N ARG A 396 -10.61 4.65 22.84
CA ARG A 396 -10.92 3.27 22.48
C ARG A 396 -11.87 3.25 21.29
N ILE A 397 -11.67 2.34 20.33
CA ILE A 397 -12.56 2.16 19.18
C ILE A 397 -14.00 1.81 19.63
N LEU A 398 -14.18 1.53 20.94
CA LEU A 398 -15.37 1.47 21.79
C LEU A 398 -15.70 0.04 22.22
N SER A 399 -15.88 -0.10 23.53
CA SER A 399 -16.72 -1.09 24.23
C SER A 399 -18.20 -0.85 23.95
#